data_AF-A0A9X0CT05-F1
#
_entry.id   AF-A0A9X0CT05-F1
#
_cell.length_a   1.000
_cell.length_b   1.000
_cell.length_c   1.000
_cell.angle_alpha   90.00
_cell.angle_beta   90.00
_cell.angle_gamma   90.00
#
_symmetry.space_group_name_H-M   'P 1'
#
loop_
_entity.id
_entity.type
_entity.pdbx_description
1 polymer ?
#
loop_
_entity_poly.entity_id
_entity_poly.type
_entity_poly.pdbx_seq_one_letter_code
_entity_poly.pdbx_strand_id
1 'polypeptide(L)'
;MACWQEDVHFANKVAQLCCEHFNKLSKKGKPQAQHEWTLLAAIVLIQQQDNNGKCLPECSMDVVAMGTGSKCIGRSKMSNKGIILNDSHAEVIARRGFLRYLYQQLQYAYKEEPSIFVYQEDINLCTLKNGVSFHLYTSHTPCGDASIFPRQRKMILWLSLN
;
A
#
# COMPACT_ATOMS: atom_id res chain seq x y z
N MET A 1 12.74 6.35 17.67
CA MET A 1 12.85 5.70 16.35
C MET A 1 11.63 4.83 16.15
N ALA A 2 11.22 4.60 14.90
CA ALA A 2 10.04 3.79 14.63
C ALA A 2 10.38 2.32 14.90
N CYS A 3 9.53 1.60 15.65
CA CYS A 3 9.78 0.20 16.07
C CYS A 3 10.21 -0.75 14.93
N TRP A 4 9.73 -0.51 13.71
CA TRP A 4 9.97 -1.37 12.56
C TRP A 4 11.37 -1.20 11.99
N GLN A 5 12.07 -0.11 12.32
CA GLN A 5 13.43 0.14 11.84
C GLN A 5 14.45 -0.82 12.47
N GLU A 6 14.15 -1.36 13.66
CA GLU A 6 15.03 -2.28 14.39
C GLU A 6 14.67 -3.76 14.13
N ASP A 7 13.53 -4.03 13.49
CA ASP A 7 13.05 -5.38 13.21
C ASP A 7 13.59 -5.90 11.87
N VAL A 8 14.63 -6.73 11.94
CA VAL A 8 15.26 -7.39 10.78
C VAL A 8 14.30 -8.28 9.97
N HIS A 9 13.16 -8.67 10.53
CA HIS A 9 12.14 -9.47 9.87
C HIS A 9 10.94 -8.66 9.39
N PHE A 10 10.95 -7.33 9.57
CA PHE A 10 9.85 -6.45 9.23
C PHE A 10 9.37 -6.63 7.78
N ALA A 11 10.31 -6.64 6.83
CA ALA A 11 10.01 -6.80 5.41
C ALA A 11 9.30 -8.13 5.11
N ASN A 12 9.72 -9.23 5.75
CA ASN A 12 9.07 -10.53 5.61
C ASN A 12 7.66 -10.54 6.22
N LYS A 13 7.47 -9.89 7.38
CA LYS A 13 6.15 -9.74 8.02
C LYS A 13 5.19 -8.97 7.11
N VAL A 14 5.63 -7.86 6.53
CA VAL A 14 4.85 -7.07 5.56
C VAL A 14 4.47 -7.92 4.34
N ALA A 15 5.42 -8.64 3.75
CA ALA A 15 5.16 -9.48 2.59
C ALA A 15 4.18 -10.63 2.91
N GLN A 16 4.39 -11.31 4.03
CA GLN A 16 3.50 -12.39 4.49
C GLN A 16 2.07 -11.88 4.70
N LEU A 17 1.91 -10.75 5.41
CA LEU A 17 0.62 -10.11 5.64
C LEU A 17 -0.10 -9.80 4.31
N CYS A 18 0.63 -9.24 3.33
CA CYS A 18 0.06 -8.92 2.01
C CYS A 18 -0.40 -10.18 1.26
N CYS A 19 0.42 -11.24 1.25
CA CYS A 19 0.08 -12.50 0.61
C CYS A 19 -1.10 -13.19 1.29
N GLU A 20 -1.14 -13.22 2.62
CA GLU A 20 -2.25 -13.78 3.38
C GLU A 20 -3.55 -12.99 3.16
N HIS A 21 -3.49 -11.66 3.19
CA HIS A 21 -4.64 -10.81 2.91
C HIS A 21 -5.16 -11.07 1.49
N PHE A 22 -4.28 -11.13 0.49
CA PHE A 22 -4.66 -11.47 -0.87
C PHE A 22 -5.33 -12.85 -0.93
N ASN A 23 -4.78 -13.87 -0.26
CA ASN A 23 -5.33 -15.23 -0.25
C ASN A 23 -6.73 -15.31 0.38
N LYS A 24 -7.03 -14.48 1.39
CA LYS A 24 -8.36 -14.39 2.03
C LYS A 24 -9.42 -13.77 1.11
N LEU A 25 -9.05 -12.95 0.11
CA LEU A 25 -10.01 -12.35 -0.82
C LEU A 25 -10.74 -13.41 -1.66
N SER A 26 -11.96 -13.08 -2.10
CA SER A 26 -12.74 -13.94 -2.98
C SER A 26 -11.99 -14.26 -4.29
N LYS A 27 -12.38 -15.35 -4.98
CA LYS A 27 -11.78 -15.72 -6.28
C LYS A 27 -12.04 -14.70 -7.40
N LYS A 28 -13.02 -13.81 -7.24
CA LYS A 28 -13.35 -12.81 -8.28
C LYS A 28 -12.19 -11.82 -8.42
N GLY A 29 -11.62 -11.72 -9.62
CA GLY A 29 -10.49 -10.83 -9.91
C GLY A 29 -9.11 -11.39 -9.55
N LYS A 30 -9.02 -12.64 -9.07
CA LYS A 30 -7.74 -13.35 -8.90
C LYS A 30 -7.34 -14.04 -10.21
N PRO A 31 -6.03 -14.15 -10.48
CA PRO A 31 -5.56 -14.93 -11.62
C PRO A 31 -5.95 -16.41 -11.48
N GLN A 32 -6.27 -17.05 -12.59
CA GLN A 32 -6.36 -18.50 -12.67
C GLN A 32 -4.97 -19.12 -12.52
N ALA A 33 -4.75 -19.88 -11.44
CA ALA A 33 -3.45 -20.34 -10.96
C ALA A 33 -2.53 -21.05 -11.98
N GLN A 34 -3.07 -21.57 -13.09
CA GLN A 34 -2.31 -22.29 -14.11
C GLN A 34 -2.26 -21.56 -15.47
N HIS A 35 -3.02 -20.48 -15.64
CA HIS A 35 -3.21 -19.84 -16.95
C HIS A 35 -2.91 -18.34 -16.92
N GLU A 36 -3.04 -17.71 -15.77
CA GLU A 36 -2.93 -16.28 -15.62
C GLU A 36 -1.89 -15.92 -14.56
N TRP A 37 -1.19 -14.82 -14.83
CA TRP A 37 -0.18 -14.27 -13.94
C TRP A 37 -0.43 -12.78 -13.82
N THR A 38 -0.31 -12.26 -12.61
CA THR A 38 -0.39 -10.83 -12.35
C THR A 38 0.62 -10.45 -11.29
N LEU A 39 0.94 -9.16 -11.24
CA LEU A 39 1.65 -8.58 -10.12
C LEU A 39 0.65 -8.21 -9.02
N LEU A 40 1.15 -8.19 -7.78
CA LEU A 40 0.45 -7.77 -6.58
C LEU A 40 1.20 -6.60 -5.96
N ALA A 41 0.48 -5.58 -5.51
CA ALA A 41 1.01 -4.54 -4.67
C ALA A 41 0.02 -4.20 -3.56
N ALA A 42 0.53 -3.73 -2.44
CA ALA A 42 -0.29 -3.38 -1.29
C ALA A 42 0.36 -2.26 -0.47
N ILE A 43 -0.47 -1.48 0.20
CA ILE A 43 -0.03 -0.46 1.15
C ILE A 43 -0.45 -0.93 2.54
N VAL A 44 0.54 -1.06 3.41
CA VAL A 44 0.40 -1.52 4.80
C VAL A 44 0.52 -0.33 5.73
N LEU A 45 -0.50 -0.11 6.55
CA LEU A 45 -0.49 0.78 7.68
C LEU A 45 0.25 0.12 8.83
N ILE A 46 1.20 0.83 9.41
CA ILE A 46 1.87 0.44 10.65
C ILE A 46 1.58 1.49 11.71
N GLN A 47 1.05 1.07 12.84
CA GLN A 47 0.68 1.96 13.94
C GLN A 47 1.35 1.54 15.25
N GLN A 48 2.07 2.50 15.85
CA GLN A 48 2.89 2.32 17.06
C GLN A 48 2.29 2.94 18.31
N GLN A 49 1.19 3.69 18.16
CA GLN A 49 0.50 4.34 19.24
C GLN A 49 -0.98 4.00 19.17
N ASP A 50 -1.63 3.85 20.32
CA ASP A 50 -3.08 3.75 20.36
C ASP A 50 -3.75 5.11 20.03
N ASN A 51 -5.08 5.14 20.02
CA ASN A 51 -5.83 6.37 19.76
C ASN A 51 -5.62 7.48 20.80
N ASN A 52 -5.04 7.14 21.96
CA ASN A 52 -4.76 8.05 23.07
C ASN A 52 -3.28 8.47 23.09
N GLY A 53 -2.48 8.12 22.07
CA GLY A 53 -1.07 8.49 21.95
C GLY A 53 -0.13 7.63 22.81
N LYS A 54 -0.62 6.55 23.42
CA LYS A 54 0.22 5.64 24.21
C LYS A 54 0.98 4.70 23.28
N CYS A 55 2.29 4.60 23.45
CA CYS A 55 3.11 3.64 22.71
C CYS A 55 2.63 2.21 22.96
N LEU A 56 2.41 1.49 21.88
CA LEU A 56 2.07 0.07 21.90
C LEU A 56 3.34 -0.76 22.11
N PRO A 57 3.27 -1.89 22.85
CA PRO A 57 4.41 -2.79 23.01
C PRO A 57 4.80 -3.47 21.69
N GLU A 58 3.81 -3.68 20.81
CA GLU A 58 3.99 -4.20 19.46
C GLU A 58 3.21 -3.33 18.48
N CYS A 59 3.75 -3.22 17.27
CA CYS A 59 3.22 -2.34 16.25
C CYS A 59 2.16 -3.09 15.45
N SER A 60 0.95 -2.52 15.35
CA SER A 60 -0.10 -3.13 14.55
C SER A 60 0.19 -2.95 13.06
N MET A 61 -0.24 -3.92 12.25
CA MET A 61 -0.04 -3.92 10.80
C MET A 61 -1.35 -4.25 10.09
N ASP A 62 -1.78 -3.37 9.18
CA ASP A 62 -3.04 -3.54 8.44
C ASP A 62 -2.87 -3.25 6.95
N VAL A 63 -3.40 -4.12 6.09
CA VAL A 63 -3.46 -3.85 4.65
C VAL A 63 -4.61 -2.89 4.37
N VAL A 64 -4.30 -1.63 4.04
CA VAL A 64 -5.30 -0.57 3.82
C VAL A 64 -5.66 -0.38 2.35
N ALA A 65 -4.78 -0.82 1.44
CA ALA A 65 -5.06 -0.86 0.02
C ALA A 65 -4.28 -1.97 -0.66
N MET A 66 -4.86 -2.55 -1.71
CA MET A 66 -4.26 -3.63 -2.50
C MET A 66 -4.67 -3.48 -3.96
N GLY A 67 -3.78 -3.88 -4.85
CA GLY A 67 -4.00 -3.86 -6.29
C GLY A 67 -3.28 -5.00 -6.99
N THR A 68 -3.88 -5.48 -8.08
CA THR A 68 -3.23 -6.38 -9.02
C THR A 68 -3.26 -5.78 -10.41
N GLY A 69 -2.26 -6.11 -11.22
CA GLY A 69 -2.25 -5.82 -12.65
C GLY A 69 -0.86 -5.54 -13.21
N SER A 70 -0.76 -5.56 -14.54
CA SER A 70 0.50 -5.47 -15.28
C SER A 70 0.36 -4.75 -16.63
N LYS A 71 -0.75 -4.02 -16.81
CA LYS A 71 -1.15 -3.47 -18.11
C LYS A 71 -1.63 -2.03 -17.97
N CYS A 72 -1.49 -1.30 -19.05
CA CYS A 72 -2.04 0.03 -19.25
C CYS A 72 -2.82 0.06 -20.57
N ILE A 73 -3.69 1.06 -20.73
CA ILE A 73 -4.40 1.26 -21.99
C ILE A 73 -3.52 2.00 -23.00
N GLY A 74 -3.75 1.75 -24.28
CA GLY A 74 -3.13 2.54 -25.34
C GLY A 74 -3.69 3.96 -25.42
N ARG A 75 -2.89 4.89 -25.96
CA ARG A 75 -3.24 6.32 -26.11
C ARG A 75 -4.61 6.55 -26.77
N SER A 76 -4.97 5.75 -27.77
CA SER A 76 -6.25 5.85 -28.49
C SER A 76 -7.49 5.54 -27.63
N LYS A 77 -7.30 4.94 -26.45
CA LYS A 77 -8.36 4.61 -25.49
C LYS A 77 -8.41 5.59 -24.31
N MET A 78 -7.50 6.57 -24.24
CA MET A 78 -7.52 7.59 -23.19
C MET A 78 -8.75 8.48 -23.32
N SER A 79 -9.22 9.00 -22.19
CA SER A 79 -10.39 9.88 -22.12
C SER A 79 -10.08 11.15 -21.33
N ASN A 80 -10.45 12.29 -21.90
CA ASN A 80 -10.35 13.59 -21.22
C ASN A 80 -11.43 13.80 -20.15
N LYS A 81 -12.41 12.89 -20.04
CA LYS A 81 -13.49 12.97 -19.05
C LYS A 81 -13.09 12.41 -17.68
N GLY A 82 -11.90 11.81 -17.53
CA GLY A 82 -11.44 11.22 -16.27
C GLY A 82 -12.14 9.93 -15.86
N ILE A 83 -12.89 9.29 -16.76
CA ILE A 83 -13.71 8.09 -16.49
C ILE A 83 -12.99 6.77 -16.83
N ILE A 84 -11.81 6.83 -17.44
CA ILE A 84 -11.04 5.64 -17.85
C ILE A 84 -9.75 5.58 -17.04
N LEU A 85 -9.42 4.41 -16.54
CA LEU A 85 -8.15 4.15 -15.88
C LEU A 85 -7.06 3.93 -16.93
N ASN A 86 -6.08 4.82 -16.98
CA ASN A 86 -5.00 4.73 -17.97
C ASN A 86 -3.98 3.64 -17.63
N ASP A 87 -3.65 3.51 -16.35
CA ASP A 87 -2.60 2.63 -15.86
C ASP A 87 -3.16 1.72 -14.77
N SER A 88 -3.07 0.41 -15.03
CA SER A 88 -3.55 -0.65 -14.17
C SER A 88 -2.39 -1.54 -13.67
N HIS A 89 -1.16 -1.02 -13.58
CA HIS A 89 -0.11 -1.69 -12.83
C HIS A 89 -0.51 -1.81 -11.34
N ALA A 90 -0.11 -2.90 -10.71
CA ALA A 90 -0.52 -3.25 -9.35
C ALA A 90 -0.27 -2.12 -8.34
N GLU A 91 0.91 -1.52 -8.36
CA GLU A 91 1.33 -0.41 -7.50
C GLU A 91 0.51 0.86 -7.75
N VAL A 92 0.10 1.11 -9.00
CA VAL A 92 -0.75 2.23 -9.36
C VAL A 92 -2.17 2.02 -8.82
N ILE A 93 -2.72 0.81 -8.96
CA ILE A 93 -4.02 0.44 -8.39
C ILE A 93 -3.99 0.57 -6.87
N ALA A 94 -2.97 0.01 -6.21
CA ALA A 94 -2.82 0.08 -4.76
C ALA A 94 -2.78 1.54 -4.28
N ARG A 95 -2.00 2.40 -4.93
CA ARG A 95 -1.97 3.85 -4.62
C ARG A 95 -3.33 4.52 -4.80
N ARG A 96 -4.07 4.21 -5.88
CA ARG A 96 -5.42 4.77 -6.09
C ARG A 96 -6.41 4.32 -5.01
N GLY A 97 -6.34 3.05 -4.61
CA GLY A 97 -7.10 2.52 -3.49
C GLY A 97 -6.74 3.23 -2.18
N PHE A 98 -5.45 3.50 -1.97
CA PHE A 98 -4.96 4.21 -0.79
C PHE A 98 -5.46 5.65 -0.71
N LEU A 99 -5.55 6.38 -1.82
CA LEU A 99 -6.17 7.71 -1.81
C LEU A 99 -7.62 7.65 -1.32
N ARG A 100 -8.41 6.63 -1.72
CA ARG A 100 -9.78 6.45 -1.20
C ARG A 100 -9.79 6.19 0.30
N TYR A 101 -8.87 5.37 0.79
CA TYR A 101 -8.70 5.14 2.22
C TYR A 101 -8.37 6.45 2.96
N LEU A 102 -7.45 7.27 2.44
CA LEU A 102 -7.11 8.56 3.04
C LEU A 102 -8.31 9.53 3.07
N TYR A 103 -9.10 9.62 1.98
CA TYR A 103 -10.31 10.44 1.98
C TYR A 103 -11.34 9.96 3.01
N GLN A 104 -11.49 8.66 3.18
CA GLN A 104 -12.37 8.10 4.22
C GLN A 104 -11.87 8.44 5.62
N GLN A 105 -10.56 8.34 5.87
CA GLN A 105 -9.95 8.69 7.15
C GLN A 105 -10.05 10.20 7.45
N LEU A 106 -9.92 11.06 6.43
CA LEU A 106 -10.18 12.50 6.57
C LEU A 106 -11.63 12.76 6.95
N GLN A 107 -12.58 12.09 6.28
CA GLN A 107 -14.00 12.21 6.61
C GLN A 107 -14.27 11.80 8.07
N TYR A 108 -13.62 10.74 8.57
CA TYR A 108 -13.71 10.35 9.97
C TYR A 108 -13.14 11.40 10.91
N ALA A 109 -11.98 11.98 10.57
CA ALA A 109 -11.36 13.04 11.38
C ALA A 109 -12.27 14.28 11.52
N TYR A 110 -12.86 14.76 10.42
CA TYR A 110 -13.78 15.91 10.44
C TYR A 110 -15.12 15.62 11.15
N LYS A 111 -15.46 14.35 11.35
CA LYS A 111 -16.65 13.93 12.10
C LYS A 111 -16.34 13.56 13.55
N GLU A 112 -15.10 13.75 13.99
CA GLU A 112 -14.61 13.33 15.30
C GLU A 112 -14.78 11.81 15.55
N GLU A 113 -14.76 11.01 14.48
CA GLU A 113 -14.75 9.55 14.51
C GLU A 113 -13.30 9.01 14.59
N PRO A 114 -13.09 7.75 15.02
CA PRO A 114 -11.76 7.15 15.04
C PRO A 114 -11.06 7.21 13.67
N SER A 115 -9.93 7.92 13.62
CA SER A 115 -9.16 8.17 12.39
C SER A 115 -7.65 8.06 12.63
N ILE A 116 -6.88 7.81 11.57
CA ILE A 116 -5.41 7.95 11.55
C ILE A 116 -4.93 9.41 11.56
N PHE A 117 -5.83 10.37 11.39
CA PHE A 117 -5.51 11.80 11.43
C PHE A 117 -5.92 12.44 12.76
N VAL A 118 -5.24 13.53 13.11
CA VAL A 118 -5.63 14.50 14.13
C VAL A 118 -6.21 15.71 13.40
N TYR A 119 -7.46 16.06 13.71
CA TYR A 119 -8.09 17.27 13.21
C TYR A 119 -7.69 18.47 14.09
N GLN A 120 -7.26 19.56 13.44
CA GLN A 120 -6.86 20.82 14.07
C GLN A 120 -7.91 21.88 13.71
N GLU A 121 -8.82 22.16 14.65
CA GLU A 121 -9.98 23.02 14.43
C GLU A 121 -9.59 24.48 14.13
N ASP A 122 -8.51 24.96 14.73
CA ASP A 122 -7.98 26.32 14.60
C ASP A 122 -7.57 26.67 13.15
N ILE A 123 -7.02 25.69 12.43
CA ILE A 123 -6.58 25.86 11.03
C ILE A 123 -7.43 25.06 10.03
N ASN A 124 -8.42 24.30 10.51
CA ASN A 124 -9.27 23.41 9.73
C ASN A 124 -8.45 22.43 8.85
N LEU A 125 -7.36 21.88 9.39
CA LEU A 125 -6.49 20.92 8.71
C LEU A 125 -6.38 19.61 9.49
N CYS A 126 -6.03 18.55 8.78
CA CYS A 126 -5.75 17.24 9.36
C CYS A 126 -4.25 16.91 9.22
N THR A 127 -3.64 16.41 10.30
CA THR A 127 -2.26 15.92 10.30
C THR A 127 -2.23 14.45 10.67
N LEU A 128 -1.31 13.68 10.08
CA LEU A 128 -1.18 12.25 10.40
C LEU A 128 -0.79 12.08 11.87
N LYS A 129 -1.40 11.12 12.58
CA LYS A 129 -1.06 10.81 13.96
C LYS A 129 0.39 10.35 14.08
N ASN A 130 1.01 10.67 15.22
CA ASN A 130 2.32 10.16 15.56
C ASN A 130 2.30 8.62 15.62
N GLY A 131 3.40 7.99 15.22
CA GLY A 131 3.51 6.53 15.20
C GLY A 131 2.74 5.84 14.07
N VAL A 132 2.07 6.58 13.18
CA VAL A 132 1.48 6.05 11.95
C VAL A 132 2.47 6.16 10.80
N SER A 133 2.68 5.06 10.08
CA SER A 133 3.49 5.01 8.86
C SER A 133 2.89 4.07 7.83
N PHE A 134 3.27 4.24 6.57
CA PHE A 134 2.77 3.42 5.46
C PHE A 134 3.94 2.79 4.70
N HIS A 135 3.77 1.54 4.32
CA HIS A 135 4.78 0.74 3.63
C HIS A 135 4.19 0.15 2.36
N LEU A 136 4.86 0.38 1.23
CA LEU A 136 4.48 -0.20 -0.05
C LEU A 136 5.16 -1.55 -0.20
N TYR A 137 4.36 -2.58 -0.44
CA TYR A 137 4.79 -3.89 -0.89
C TYR A 137 4.50 -4.06 -2.37
N THR A 138 5.46 -4.60 -3.12
CA THR A 138 5.26 -5.09 -4.49
C THR A 138 5.82 -6.50 -4.61
N SER A 139 5.09 -7.41 -5.26
CA SER A 139 5.52 -8.80 -5.47
C SER A 139 6.65 -8.94 -6.49
N HIS A 140 6.97 -7.85 -7.20
CA HIS A 140 8.05 -7.75 -8.14
C HIS A 140 8.59 -6.32 -8.14
N THR A 141 9.79 -6.12 -8.70
CA THR A 141 10.31 -4.78 -8.92
C THR A 141 9.38 -4.00 -9.85
N PRO A 142 9.11 -2.72 -9.54
CA PRO A 142 8.29 -1.89 -10.41
C PRO A 142 8.98 -1.73 -11.77
N CYS A 143 8.19 -1.63 -12.83
CA CYS A 143 8.72 -1.50 -14.18
C CYS A 143 9.48 -0.18 -14.37
N GLY A 144 10.48 -0.17 -15.25
CA GLY A 144 11.36 0.99 -15.47
C GLY A 144 12.70 0.78 -14.79
N ASP A 145 13.31 1.86 -14.32
CA ASP A 145 14.73 1.88 -13.91
C ASP A 145 15.05 0.87 -12.79
N ALA A 146 14.12 0.69 -11.85
CA ALA A 146 14.22 -0.30 -10.76
C ALA A 146 14.30 -1.76 -11.24
N SER A 147 13.95 -2.04 -12.50
CA SER A 147 14.01 -3.36 -13.13
C SER A 147 15.18 -3.53 -14.09
N ILE A 148 16.05 -2.53 -14.24
CA ILE A 148 17.22 -2.55 -15.12
C ILE A 148 18.44 -2.92 -14.30
N PHE A 149 18.69 -4.22 -14.17
CA PHE A 149 19.89 -4.74 -13.52
C PHE A 149 20.49 -5.91 -14.32
N PRO A 150 21.82 -6.13 -14.24
CA PRO A 150 22.46 -7.26 -14.92
C PRO A 150 21.78 -8.56 -14.49
N ARG A 151 21.42 -9.40 -15.48
CA ARG A 151 20.70 -10.65 -15.25
C ARG A 151 21.63 -11.68 -14.58
N GLN A 152 21.86 -11.55 -13.27
CA GLN A 152 22.51 -12.58 -12.47
C GLN A 152 21.48 -13.65 -12.09
N ARG A 153 21.88 -14.92 -12.11
CA ARG A 153 21.01 -16.06 -11.81
C ARG A 153 20.40 -15.89 -10.40
N LYS A 154 19.08 -15.67 -10.36
CA LYS A 154 18.20 -15.52 -9.18
C LYS A 154 18.60 -14.38 -8.23
N MET A 155 18.00 -13.22 -8.45
CA MET A 155 17.95 -12.13 -7.46
C MET A 155 16.48 -11.76 -7.23
N ILE A 156 15.98 -12.04 -6.01
CA ILE A 156 14.76 -11.42 -5.48
C ILE A 156 15.21 -10.02 -5.05
N LEU A 157 14.79 -8.97 -5.78
CA LEU A 157 15.20 -7.60 -5.48
C LEU A 157 14.37 -7.06 -4.31
N TRP A 158 15.06 -6.69 -3.23
CA TRP A 158 14.57 -5.77 -2.21
C TRP A 158 15.21 -4.40 -2.46
N LEU A 159 14.41 -3.34 -2.56
CA LEU A 159 14.90 -1.96 -2.51
C LEU A 159 14.93 -1.52 -1.04
N SER A 160 16.08 -1.66 -0.39
CA SER A 160 16.41 -0.88 0.81
C SER A 160 17.40 0.20 0.38
N LEU A 161 16.99 1.45 0.46
CA LEU A 161 17.90 2.59 0.43
C LEU A 161 18.68 2.57 1.75
N ASN A 162 20.01 2.68 1.65
CA ASN A 162 20.90 3.00 2.77
C ASN A 162 20.62 4.41 3.30
#